data_AF-A0A1I5ECD2-F1
#
_entry.id   AF-A0A1I5ECD2-F1
#
_cell.length_a   1.000
_cell.length_b   1.000
_cell.length_c   1.000
_cell.angle_alpha   90.00
_cell.angle_beta   90.00
_cell.angle_gamma   90.00
#
_symmetry.space_group_name_H-M   'P 1'
#
loop_
_entity.id
_entity.type
_entity.pdbx_description
1 polymer ?
#
loop_
_entity_poly.entity_id
_entity_poly.type
_entity_poly.pdbx_seq_one_letter_code
_entity_poly.pdbx_strand_id
1 'polypeptide(L)'
;MKTKKIRGHNRRWNDIDQWVETHKNLDLIYLKEYKRDYAKIRVHPWSGISLTNSQTPSPKGQTKSRILSGLIEIYDSWKRELDKLDENYYLRIWLFEPRFANSQVVCAIGEYLDFYENTFFKPDESKKLNPEKYGQLKDEIENFNWEYRLDEDHFDNSEPGDPEFYATLADYEEDKKWFEKMLKKPHRTTKFKEPIGEATESYSFKKGDVWLGEK
;
A
#
# COMPACT_ATOMS: atom_id res chain seq x y z
N MET A 1 -12.91 11.36 -15.48
CA MET A 1 -12.26 10.13 -15.98
C MET A 1 -13.27 8.98 -15.93
N LYS A 2 -13.40 8.16 -16.98
CA LYS A 2 -14.43 7.09 -17.01
C LYS A 2 -13.96 5.86 -16.23
N THR A 3 -14.83 5.18 -15.48
CA THR A 3 -14.46 3.91 -14.82
C THR A 3 -14.54 2.75 -15.80
N LYS A 4 -13.46 1.96 -15.92
CA LYS A 4 -13.41 0.81 -16.82
C LYS A 4 -14.23 -0.35 -16.27
N LYS A 5 -15.06 -0.98 -17.12
CA LYS A 5 -15.72 -2.25 -16.79
C LYS A 5 -14.69 -3.38 -16.80
N ILE A 6 -14.57 -4.10 -15.68
CA ILE A 6 -13.75 -5.31 -15.59
C ILE A 6 -14.47 -6.47 -16.27
N ARG A 7 -13.73 -7.26 -17.07
CA ARG A 7 -14.23 -8.43 -17.81
C ARG A 7 -13.30 -9.61 -17.62
N GLY A 8 -13.80 -10.82 -17.87
CA GLY A 8 -13.01 -12.06 -17.84
C GLY A 8 -12.58 -12.47 -16.43
N HIS A 9 -13.50 -12.44 -15.46
CA HIS A 9 -13.20 -12.72 -14.05
C HIS A 9 -12.50 -14.07 -13.84
N ASN A 10 -12.92 -15.14 -14.52
CA ASN A 10 -12.26 -16.45 -14.38
C ASN A 10 -10.77 -16.40 -14.74
N ARG A 11 -10.40 -15.73 -15.84
CA ARG A 11 -9.00 -15.52 -16.19
C ARG A 11 -8.27 -14.74 -15.09
N ARG A 12 -8.91 -13.72 -14.53
CA ARG A 12 -8.32 -12.92 -13.45
C ARG A 12 -8.16 -13.72 -12.16
N TRP A 13 -9.05 -14.66 -11.89
CA TRP A 13 -8.92 -15.54 -10.73
C TRP A 13 -7.75 -16.50 -10.92
N ASN A 14 -7.56 -17.06 -12.11
CA ASN A 14 -6.36 -17.84 -12.41
C ASN A 14 -5.08 -16.98 -12.30
N ASP A 15 -5.12 -15.71 -12.75
CA ASP A 15 -4.00 -14.78 -12.58
C ASP A 15 -3.70 -14.50 -11.09
N ILE A 16 -4.73 -14.47 -10.22
CA ILE A 16 -4.58 -14.35 -8.76
C ILE A 16 -3.94 -15.61 -8.19
N ASP A 17 -4.47 -16.78 -8.53
CA ASP A 17 -3.96 -18.05 -8.03
C ASP A 17 -2.47 -18.23 -8.40
N GLN A 18 -2.09 -17.90 -9.65
CA GLN A 18 -0.69 -17.91 -10.08
C GLN A 18 0.18 -16.88 -9.33
N TRP A 19 -0.36 -15.69 -9.04
CA TRP A 19 0.34 -14.68 -8.24
C TRP A 19 0.62 -15.19 -6.82
N VAL A 20 -0.35 -15.88 -6.20
CA VAL A 20 -0.15 -16.50 -4.87
C VAL A 20 0.94 -17.56 -4.92
N GLU A 21 0.86 -18.50 -5.87
CA GLU A 21 1.86 -19.58 -6.01
C GLU A 21 3.29 -19.05 -6.19
N THR A 22 3.45 -17.93 -6.89
CA THR A 22 4.77 -17.33 -7.15
C THR A 22 5.34 -16.55 -5.97
N HIS A 23 4.51 -16.13 -5.01
CA HIS A 23 4.95 -15.29 -3.89
C HIS A 23 4.88 -16.00 -2.53
N LYS A 24 4.15 -17.13 -2.40
CA LYS A 24 4.00 -17.82 -1.10
C LYS A 24 5.30 -18.47 -0.61
N ASN A 25 6.26 -18.74 -1.49
CA ASN A 25 7.59 -19.22 -1.12
C ASN A 25 8.50 -18.01 -0.89
N LEU A 26 8.86 -17.76 0.37
CA LEU A 26 9.76 -16.68 0.74
C LEU A 26 11.20 -17.00 0.28
N ASP A 27 11.80 -16.11 -0.49
CA ASP A 27 13.21 -16.25 -0.90
C ASP A 27 14.12 -15.83 0.26
N LEU A 28 14.56 -16.82 1.04
CA LEU A 28 15.44 -16.59 2.19
C LEU A 28 16.83 -16.07 1.80
N ILE A 29 17.30 -16.31 0.56
CA ILE A 29 18.59 -15.78 0.11
C ILE A 29 18.43 -14.28 -0.11
N TYR A 30 17.40 -13.88 -0.85
CA TYR A 30 17.05 -12.49 -1.07
C TYR A 30 16.79 -11.75 0.25
N LEU A 31 16.00 -12.34 1.15
CA LEU A 31 15.71 -11.74 2.46
C LEU A 31 16.98 -11.56 3.30
N LYS A 32 17.92 -12.51 3.28
CA LYS A 32 19.17 -12.37 4.03
C LYS A 32 20.10 -11.30 3.48
N GLU A 33 20.07 -11.07 2.17
CA GLU A 33 20.86 -10.03 1.50
C GLU A 33 20.28 -8.63 1.73
N TYR A 34 18.98 -8.45 1.45
CA TYR A 34 18.32 -7.15 1.47
C TYR A 34 17.61 -6.81 2.78
N LYS A 35 17.48 -7.80 3.68
CA LYS A 35 16.86 -7.69 5.01
C LYS A 35 15.38 -7.30 5.02
N ARG A 36 14.75 -7.25 3.85
CA ARG A 36 13.32 -6.95 3.67
C ARG A 36 12.79 -7.55 2.38
N ASP A 37 11.53 -7.96 2.40
CA ASP A 37 10.82 -8.43 1.21
C ASP A 37 9.33 -8.03 1.27
N TYR A 38 8.67 -8.00 0.12
CA TYR A 38 7.26 -7.66 0.01
C TYR A 38 6.56 -8.40 -1.14
N ALA A 39 5.32 -8.81 -0.90
CA ALA A 39 4.42 -9.35 -1.92
C ALA A 39 3.31 -8.33 -2.23
N LYS A 40 3.56 -7.46 -3.22
CA LYS A 40 2.57 -6.52 -3.74
C LYS A 40 1.57 -7.23 -4.66
N ILE A 41 0.32 -6.78 -4.67
CA ILE A 41 -0.67 -7.25 -5.65
C ILE A 41 -0.20 -6.87 -7.07
N ARG A 42 0.34 -7.84 -7.81
CA ARG A 42 0.81 -7.67 -9.20
C ARG A 42 -0.15 -8.27 -10.24
N VAL A 43 -1.44 -8.31 -9.92
CA VAL A 43 -2.47 -8.87 -10.81
C VAL A 43 -3.11 -7.79 -11.70
N HIS A 44 -3.02 -7.96 -13.02
CA HIS A 44 -3.71 -7.07 -13.95
C HIS A 44 -5.24 -7.24 -13.87
N PRO A 45 -6.02 -6.14 -13.97
CA PRO A 45 -5.61 -4.78 -14.30
C PRO A 45 -5.27 -3.90 -13.09
N TRP A 46 -5.31 -4.43 -11.87
CA TRP A 46 -5.17 -3.65 -10.64
C TRP A 46 -3.73 -3.23 -10.34
N SER A 47 -2.74 -3.89 -10.96
CA SER A 47 -1.33 -3.55 -10.88
C SER A 47 -0.80 -2.70 -12.05
N GLY A 48 -1.64 -2.42 -13.05
CA GLY A 48 -1.20 -1.80 -14.30
C GLY A 48 -1.48 -0.30 -14.37
N ILE A 49 -0.60 0.43 -15.06
CA ILE A 49 -0.87 1.81 -15.48
C ILE A 49 -2.00 1.79 -16.51
N SER A 50 -3.01 2.64 -16.32
CA SER A 50 -4.05 2.80 -17.34
C SER A 50 -3.51 3.62 -18.50
N LEU A 51 -3.28 2.99 -19.65
CA LEU A 51 -2.83 3.65 -20.89
C LEU A 51 -3.96 4.41 -21.60
N THR A 52 -5.09 4.62 -20.94
CA THR A 52 -6.27 5.28 -21.49
C THR A 52 -6.81 6.27 -20.46
N ASN A 53 -7.64 7.23 -20.87
CA ASN A 53 -8.31 8.17 -19.97
C ASN A 53 -9.46 7.51 -19.16
N SER A 54 -9.18 6.35 -18.56
CA SER A 54 -10.09 5.56 -17.75
C SER A 54 -9.41 5.05 -16.48
N GLN A 55 -10.15 4.98 -15.37
CA GLN A 55 -9.66 4.44 -14.10
C GLN A 55 -10.02 2.96 -13.99
N THR A 56 -9.06 2.15 -13.56
CA THR A 56 -9.34 0.79 -13.12
C THR A 56 -9.98 0.87 -11.73
N PRO A 57 -11.22 0.39 -11.55
CA PRO A 57 -11.81 0.35 -10.21
C PRO A 57 -11.06 -0.65 -9.31
N SER A 58 -10.96 -0.35 -8.01
CA SER A 58 -10.51 -1.32 -7.00
C SER A 58 -11.30 -2.63 -7.13
N PRO A 59 -10.67 -3.80 -6.88
CA PRO A 59 -11.36 -5.08 -6.95
C PRO A 59 -12.50 -5.12 -5.91
N LYS A 60 -13.59 -5.80 -6.26
CA LYS A 60 -14.81 -5.90 -5.43
C LYS A 60 -15.35 -7.33 -5.44
N GLY A 61 -16.24 -7.62 -4.48
CA GLY A 61 -16.91 -8.91 -4.34
C GLY A 61 -15.92 -10.07 -4.29
N GLN A 62 -16.25 -11.17 -4.97
CA GLN A 62 -15.45 -12.40 -4.99
C GLN A 62 -13.99 -12.19 -5.43
N THR A 63 -13.72 -11.21 -6.30
CA THR A 63 -12.35 -10.94 -6.75
C THR A 63 -11.52 -10.32 -5.61
N LYS A 64 -12.11 -9.41 -4.84
CA LYS A 64 -11.45 -8.85 -3.64
C LYS A 64 -11.21 -9.94 -2.60
N SER A 65 -12.19 -10.81 -2.37
CA SER A 65 -12.05 -11.95 -1.45
C SER A 65 -10.93 -12.89 -1.88
N ARG A 66 -10.82 -13.24 -3.16
CA ARG A 66 -9.72 -14.10 -3.67
C ARG A 66 -8.35 -13.47 -3.46
N ILE A 67 -8.19 -12.18 -3.76
CA ILE A 67 -6.92 -11.47 -3.52
C ILE A 67 -6.58 -11.45 -2.03
N LEU A 68 -7.56 -11.15 -1.17
CA LEU A 68 -7.35 -11.09 0.27
C LEU A 68 -6.98 -12.46 0.85
N SER A 69 -7.67 -13.52 0.43
CA SER A 69 -7.32 -14.91 0.77
C SER A 69 -5.89 -15.24 0.33
N GLY A 70 -5.48 -14.80 -0.85
CA GLY A 70 -4.10 -14.94 -1.32
C GLY A 70 -3.06 -14.18 -0.48
N LEU A 71 -3.37 -12.95 -0.06
CA LEU A 71 -2.50 -12.20 0.88
C LEU A 71 -2.34 -12.95 2.21
N ILE A 72 -3.41 -13.52 2.73
CA ILE A 72 -3.39 -14.32 3.97
C ILE A 72 -2.56 -15.60 3.78
N GLU A 73 -2.72 -16.30 2.65
CA GLU A 73 -1.92 -17.50 2.35
C GLU A 73 -0.42 -17.19 2.24
N ILE A 74 -0.06 -16.09 1.56
CA ILE A 74 1.33 -15.64 1.47
C ILE A 74 1.86 -15.30 2.86
N TYR A 75 1.10 -14.54 3.66
CA TYR A 75 1.47 -14.21 5.03
C TYR A 75 1.72 -15.47 5.87
N ASP A 76 0.78 -16.41 5.90
CA ASP A 76 0.89 -17.62 6.72
C ASP A 76 2.04 -18.50 6.25
N SER A 77 2.35 -18.51 4.95
CA SER A 77 3.51 -19.21 4.40
C SER A 77 4.83 -18.56 4.78
N TRP A 78 4.94 -17.25 4.64
CA TRP A 78 6.12 -16.50 5.05
C TRP A 78 6.36 -16.62 6.54
N LYS A 79 5.30 -16.53 7.35
CA LYS A 79 5.37 -16.73 8.80
C LYS A 79 6.00 -18.08 9.15
N ARG A 80 5.58 -19.17 8.52
CA ARG A 80 6.17 -20.50 8.75
C ARG A 80 7.66 -20.58 8.43
N GLU A 81 8.14 -19.88 7.41
CA GLU A 81 9.57 -19.85 7.08
C GLU A 81 10.35 -18.93 8.02
N LEU A 82 9.79 -17.77 8.37
CA LEU A 82 10.38 -16.82 9.30
C LEU A 82 10.45 -17.38 10.73
N ASP A 83 9.45 -18.13 11.19
CA ASP A 83 9.43 -18.81 12.50
C ASP A 83 10.54 -19.88 12.62
N LYS A 84 11.13 -20.34 11.52
CA LYS A 84 12.30 -21.22 11.52
C LYS A 84 13.62 -20.46 11.63
N LEU A 85 13.59 -19.15 11.39
CA LEU A 85 14.72 -18.28 11.66
C LEU A 85 14.72 -18.02 13.17
N ASP A 86 15.82 -18.36 13.84
CA ASP A 86 16.00 -18.09 15.27
C ASP A 86 16.36 -16.60 15.49
N GLU A 87 15.60 -15.70 14.86
CA GLU A 87 15.78 -14.25 14.90
C GLU A 87 14.44 -13.52 14.87
N ASN A 88 14.41 -12.30 15.40
CA ASN A 88 13.23 -11.45 15.33
C ASN A 88 12.96 -11.02 13.89
N TYR A 89 11.69 -10.91 13.53
CA TYR A 89 11.24 -10.43 12.24
C TYR A 89 10.02 -9.52 12.38
N TYR A 90 9.88 -8.59 11.45
CA TYR A 90 8.64 -7.89 11.15
C TYR A 90 7.91 -8.69 10.08
N LEU A 91 6.62 -8.97 10.27
CA LEU A 91 5.76 -9.53 9.23
C LEU A 91 4.35 -8.97 9.39
N ARG A 92 3.87 -8.22 8.39
CA ARG A 92 2.51 -7.66 8.41
C ARG A 92 1.82 -7.74 7.06
N ILE A 93 0.50 -7.87 7.08
CA ILE A 93 -0.35 -7.50 5.95
C ILE A 93 -0.67 -6.01 6.06
N TRP A 94 -0.35 -5.24 5.02
CA TRP A 94 -0.81 -3.87 4.88
C TRP A 94 -2.08 -3.87 4.03
N LEU A 95 -3.23 -3.68 4.66
CA LEU A 95 -4.54 -3.75 4.02
C LEU A 95 -5.11 -2.34 3.83
N PHE A 96 -5.18 -1.89 2.58
CA PHE A 96 -5.60 -0.53 2.22
C PHE A 96 -7.09 -0.45 1.90
N GLU A 97 -7.80 0.55 2.42
CA GLU A 97 -9.19 0.85 2.09
C GLU A 97 -9.39 2.35 1.87
N PRO A 98 -9.95 2.81 0.73
CA PRO A 98 -10.49 2.03 -0.39
C PRO A 98 -9.44 1.63 -1.45
N ARG A 99 -8.16 1.99 -1.26
CA ARG A 99 -7.05 1.73 -2.20
C ARG A 99 -6.55 0.28 -2.15
N PHE A 100 -7.46 -0.70 -2.07
CA PHE A 100 -7.15 -2.12 -1.82
C PHE A 100 -6.09 -2.73 -2.75
N ALA A 101 -5.97 -2.25 -3.99
CA ALA A 101 -4.93 -2.70 -4.92
C ALA A 101 -3.49 -2.42 -4.43
N ASN A 102 -3.31 -1.48 -3.50
CA ASN A 102 -2.02 -1.17 -2.86
C ASN A 102 -1.67 -2.12 -1.71
N SER A 103 -2.59 -3.03 -1.34
CA SER A 103 -2.37 -3.99 -0.26
C SER A 103 -1.24 -4.96 -0.59
N GLN A 104 -0.54 -5.40 0.45
CA GLN A 104 0.68 -6.21 0.31
C GLN A 104 1.01 -6.93 1.61
N VAL A 105 1.78 -8.01 1.52
CA VAL A 105 2.50 -8.61 2.66
C VAL A 105 3.90 -8.01 2.69
N VAL A 106 4.39 -7.64 3.87
CA VAL A 106 5.72 -7.06 4.04
C VAL A 106 6.43 -7.77 5.18
N CYS A 107 7.69 -8.14 4.96
CA CYS A 107 8.56 -8.65 6.02
C CYS A 107 9.90 -7.91 6.07
N ALA A 108 10.51 -7.91 7.25
CA ALA A 108 11.86 -7.43 7.47
C ALA A 108 12.56 -8.19 8.60
N ILE A 109 13.88 -8.22 8.56
CA ILE A 109 14.75 -8.82 9.58
C ILE A 109 15.93 -7.87 9.88
N GLY A 110 16.66 -8.14 10.96
CA GLY A 110 17.90 -7.41 11.28
C GLY A 110 17.69 -5.91 11.44
N GLU A 111 18.46 -5.10 10.71
CA GLU A 111 18.45 -3.63 10.86
C GLU A 111 17.16 -2.94 10.37
N TYR A 112 16.30 -3.65 9.65
CA TYR A 112 15.05 -3.10 9.11
C TYR A 112 13.81 -3.42 9.95
N LEU A 113 13.95 -4.04 11.13
CA LEU A 113 12.82 -4.38 12.00
C LEU A 113 11.92 -3.17 12.29
N ASP A 114 12.53 -2.05 12.67
CA ASP A 114 11.80 -0.83 13.03
C ASP A 114 11.58 0.11 11.84
N PHE A 115 12.08 -0.24 10.65
CA PHE A 115 12.03 0.63 9.47
C PHE A 115 10.59 1.00 9.09
N TYR A 116 9.67 0.04 9.26
CA TYR A 116 8.29 0.21 8.84
C TYR A 116 7.38 0.90 9.87
N GLU A 117 7.82 1.07 11.12
CA GLU A 117 7.01 1.62 12.22
C GLU A 117 6.42 3.01 11.90
N ASN A 118 7.21 3.83 11.21
CA ASN A 118 6.85 5.21 10.86
C ASN A 118 6.38 5.38 9.40
N THR A 119 6.14 4.28 8.68
CA THR A 119 5.70 4.34 7.27
C THR A 119 4.34 5.03 7.13
N PHE A 120 3.45 4.78 8.08
CA PHE A 120 2.10 5.35 8.08
C PHE A 120 1.86 6.11 9.37
N PHE A 121 1.15 7.24 9.26
CA PHE A 121 0.81 8.04 10.43
C PHE A 121 -0.16 7.29 11.35
N LYS A 122 0.17 7.26 12.65
CA LYS A 122 -0.68 6.74 13.72
C LYS A 122 -1.55 7.85 14.29
N PRO A 123 -2.87 7.86 14.00
CA PRO A 123 -3.76 8.84 14.63
C PRO A 123 -4.02 8.47 16.10
N ASP A 124 -4.32 9.47 16.92
CA ASP A 124 -4.74 9.27 18.31
C ASP A 124 -6.12 8.59 18.40
N GLU A 125 -6.95 8.75 17.36
CA GLU A 125 -8.23 8.06 17.24
C GLU A 125 -8.02 6.55 17.04
N SER A 126 -8.51 5.75 17.98
CA SER A 126 -8.55 4.31 17.81
C SER A 126 -9.74 3.90 16.94
N LYS A 127 -9.47 3.26 15.79
CA LYS A 127 -10.48 2.52 15.03
C LYS A 127 -10.15 1.04 15.05
N LYS A 128 -11.18 0.21 15.01
CA LYS A 128 -11.04 -1.24 14.84
C LYS A 128 -11.49 -1.62 13.45
N LEU A 129 -10.77 -2.56 12.84
CA LEU A 129 -11.21 -3.18 11.61
C LEU A 129 -12.51 -3.95 11.92
N ASN A 130 -13.51 -3.86 11.05
CA ASN A 130 -14.75 -4.62 11.20
C ASN A 130 -14.68 -5.88 10.31
N PRO A 131 -14.48 -7.07 10.90
CA PRO A 131 -14.34 -8.33 10.15
C PRO A 131 -15.58 -8.71 9.33
N GLU A 132 -16.78 -8.28 9.76
CA GLU A 132 -18.05 -8.55 9.06
C GLU A 132 -18.06 -8.02 7.62
N LYS A 133 -17.22 -7.02 7.31
CA LYS A 133 -17.07 -6.48 5.96
C LYS A 133 -16.36 -7.42 4.97
N TYR A 134 -15.78 -8.52 5.46
CA TYR A 134 -14.99 -9.46 4.67
C TYR A 134 -15.72 -10.78 4.36
N GLY A 135 -16.97 -10.92 4.81
CA GLY A 135 -17.85 -12.03 4.44
C GLY A 135 -17.28 -13.38 4.85
N GLN A 136 -17.00 -14.26 3.87
CA GLN A 136 -16.45 -15.59 4.14
C GLN A 136 -15.06 -15.59 4.78
N LEU A 137 -14.32 -14.48 4.67
CA LEU A 137 -12.98 -14.32 5.27
C LEU A 137 -13.02 -13.69 6.67
N LYS A 138 -14.21 -13.59 7.28
CA LYS A 138 -14.39 -12.94 8.58
C LYS A 138 -13.48 -13.57 9.63
N ASP A 139 -13.52 -14.90 9.76
CA ASP A 139 -12.82 -15.63 10.82
C ASP A 139 -11.31 -15.52 10.63
N GLU A 140 -10.81 -15.58 9.39
CA GLU A 140 -9.40 -15.37 9.07
C GLU A 140 -8.94 -13.96 9.39
N ILE A 141 -9.79 -12.95 9.16
CA ILE A 141 -9.50 -11.56 9.52
C ILE A 141 -9.52 -11.35 11.02
N GLU A 142 -10.40 -12.02 11.77
CA GLU A 142 -10.43 -11.98 13.24
C GLU A 142 -9.18 -12.55 13.89
N ASN A 143 -8.49 -13.46 13.22
CA ASN A 143 -7.26 -14.07 13.72
C ASN A 143 -6.04 -13.14 13.69
N PHE A 144 -6.13 -11.94 13.09
CA PHE A 144 -5.04 -10.96 13.07
C PHE A 144 -5.26 -9.85 14.11
N ASN A 145 -4.16 -9.40 14.71
CA ASN A 145 -4.10 -8.17 15.46
C ASN A 145 -3.93 -6.99 14.49
N TRP A 146 -5.01 -6.24 14.25
CA TRP A 146 -5.00 -5.12 13.31
C TRP A 146 -4.71 -3.78 14.00
N GLU A 147 -3.67 -3.10 13.51
CA GLU A 147 -3.35 -1.73 13.89
C GLU A 147 -3.86 -0.72 12.86
N TYR A 148 -4.56 0.31 13.31
CA TYR A 148 -5.08 1.38 12.46
C TYR A 148 -4.03 2.46 12.15
N ARG A 149 -3.96 2.84 10.88
CA ARG A 149 -3.07 3.87 10.34
C ARG A 149 -3.74 4.65 9.22
N LEU A 150 -3.20 5.81 8.87
CA LEU A 150 -3.69 6.61 7.74
C LEU A 150 -2.99 6.23 6.44
N ASP A 151 -3.79 6.09 5.39
CA ASP A 151 -3.32 5.99 4.02
C ASP A 151 -3.32 7.40 3.40
N GLU A 152 -2.14 7.96 3.14
CA GLU A 152 -1.95 9.36 2.75
C GLU A 152 -1.13 9.47 1.45
N ASP A 153 -1.32 10.56 0.72
CA ASP A 153 -0.35 11.02 -0.29
C ASP A 153 0.47 12.16 0.32
N HIS A 154 1.77 12.18 0.05
CA HIS A 154 2.70 13.15 0.61
C HIS A 154 3.26 14.03 -0.50
N PHE A 155 3.27 15.33 -0.25
CA PHE A 155 3.91 16.37 -1.05
C PHE A 155 4.73 17.25 -0.12
N ASP A 156 5.59 18.10 -0.64
CA ASP A 156 6.34 19.05 0.18
C ASP A 156 6.31 20.46 -0.40
N ASN A 157 6.93 21.40 0.31
CA ASN A 157 6.96 22.81 -0.08
C ASN A 157 7.94 23.16 -1.20
N SER A 158 8.63 22.17 -1.79
CA SER A 158 9.44 22.34 -3.00
C SER A 158 8.64 22.12 -4.29
N GLU A 159 7.46 21.52 -4.19
CA GLU A 159 6.54 21.32 -5.34
C GLU A 159 6.06 22.67 -5.92
N PRO A 160 5.96 22.81 -7.27
CA PRO A 160 6.17 21.79 -8.31
C PRO A 160 7.64 21.67 -8.79
N GLY A 161 8.60 22.31 -8.11
CA GLY A 161 10.01 22.34 -8.49
C GLY A 161 10.38 23.48 -9.45
N ASP A 162 11.50 23.30 -10.17
CA ASP A 162 12.04 24.30 -11.10
C ASP A 162 11.37 24.24 -12.49
N PRO A 163 10.93 25.37 -13.07
CA PRO A 163 10.43 25.45 -14.44
C PRO A 163 11.33 24.81 -15.51
N GLU A 164 12.65 24.76 -15.31
CA GLU A 164 13.60 24.16 -16.25
C GLU A 164 13.40 22.65 -16.44
N PHE A 165 12.79 21.97 -15.46
CA PHE A 165 12.48 20.53 -15.56
C PHE A 165 11.20 20.23 -16.36
N TYR A 166 10.48 21.26 -16.80
CA TYR A 166 9.24 21.11 -17.56
C TYR A 166 9.47 21.19 -19.06
N ALA A 167 8.68 20.42 -19.83
CA ALA A 167 8.72 20.47 -21.29
C ALA A 167 8.32 21.84 -21.83
N THR A 168 7.37 22.52 -21.16
CA THR A 168 6.98 23.88 -21.46
C THR A 168 6.67 24.67 -20.20
N LEU A 169 6.81 26.00 -20.27
CA LEU A 169 6.40 26.90 -19.18
C LEU A 169 4.89 26.81 -18.88
N ALA A 170 4.07 26.48 -19.88
CA ALA A 170 2.63 26.32 -19.70
C ALA A 170 2.30 25.12 -18.80
N ASP A 171 3.03 24.01 -18.96
CA ASP A 171 2.87 22.82 -18.10
C ASP A 171 3.25 23.14 -16.64
N TYR A 172 4.35 23.87 -16.44
CA TYR A 172 4.75 24.36 -15.11
C TYR A 172 3.66 25.22 -14.46
N GLU A 173 3.11 26.19 -15.20
CA GLU A 173 2.04 27.06 -14.69
C GLU A 173 0.73 26.31 -14.41
N GLU A 174 0.45 25.21 -15.13
CA GLU A 174 -0.68 24.32 -14.83
C GLU A 174 -0.47 23.55 -13.52
N ASP A 175 0.70 22.93 -13.36
CA ASP A 175 1.04 22.17 -12.16
C ASP A 175 1.10 23.05 -10.92
N LYS A 176 1.65 24.27 -11.05
CA LYS A 176 1.65 25.27 -9.97
C LYS A 176 0.23 25.61 -9.52
N LYS A 177 -0.69 25.90 -10.47
CA LYS A 177 -2.10 26.18 -10.15
C LYS A 177 -2.79 24.96 -9.54
N TRP A 178 -2.47 23.76 -10.01
CA TRP A 178 -2.99 22.53 -9.45
C TRP A 178 -2.53 22.34 -8.00
N PHE A 179 -1.25 22.57 -7.72
CA PHE A 179 -0.67 22.43 -6.38
C PHE A 179 -1.25 23.45 -5.40
N GLU A 180 -1.35 24.73 -5.78
CA GLU A 180 -2.01 25.78 -4.99
C GLU A 180 -3.47 25.44 -4.67
N LYS A 181 -4.19 24.82 -5.63
CA LYS A 181 -5.56 24.36 -5.42
C LYS A 181 -5.61 23.12 -4.53
N MET A 182 -4.62 22.24 -4.61
CA MET A 182 -4.52 21.04 -3.79
C MET A 182 -4.31 21.38 -2.32
N LEU A 183 -3.42 22.33 -2.01
CA LEU A 183 -3.15 22.84 -0.66
C LEU A 183 -4.38 23.44 0.05
N LYS A 184 -5.40 23.88 -0.69
CA LYS A 184 -6.66 24.37 -0.09
C LYS A 184 -7.53 23.24 0.49
N LYS A 185 -7.24 21.98 0.19
CA LYS A 185 -7.97 20.82 0.73
C LYS A 185 -7.47 20.49 2.14
N PRO A 186 -8.29 19.84 3.00
CA PRO A 186 -7.83 19.38 4.30
C PRO A 186 -6.61 18.46 4.19
N HIS A 187 -5.56 18.77 4.93
CA HIS A 187 -4.32 18.00 4.98
C HIS A 187 -3.61 18.22 6.32
N ARG A 188 -2.67 17.33 6.63
CA ARG A 188 -1.75 17.46 7.77
C ARG A 188 -0.45 18.09 7.28
N THR A 189 0.04 19.10 7.98
CA THR A 189 1.37 19.68 7.73
C THR A 189 2.35 19.16 8.77
N THR A 190 3.57 18.85 8.34
CA THR A 190 4.65 18.45 9.24
C THR A 190 5.89 19.21 8.87
N LYS A 191 6.38 20.04 9.81
CA LYS A 191 7.63 20.79 9.64
C LYS A 191 8.79 19.90 10.03
N PHE A 192 9.81 19.87 9.18
CA PHE A 192 11.02 19.13 9.46
C PHE A 192 11.91 19.90 10.42
N LYS A 193 12.64 19.18 11.28
CA LYS A 193 13.64 19.79 12.17
C LYS A 193 14.83 20.30 11.36
N GLU A 194 15.22 19.55 10.35
CA GLU A 194 16.25 19.87 9.37
C GLU A 194 15.66 19.69 7.97
N PRO A 195 16.00 20.55 7.00
CA PRO A 195 15.52 20.40 5.64
C PRO A 195 15.93 19.06 5.02
N ILE A 196 15.04 18.46 4.22
CA ILE A 196 15.33 17.28 3.40
C ILE A 196 15.48 17.76 1.96
N GLY A 197 16.73 17.97 1.53
CA GLY A 197 16.97 18.73 0.29
C GLY A 197 16.48 20.17 0.45
N GLU A 198 15.58 20.61 -0.44
CA GLU A 198 14.95 21.94 -0.38
C GLU A 198 13.66 21.96 0.47
N ALA A 199 13.14 20.79 0.83
CA ALA A 199 11.90 20.67 1.57
C ALA A 199 12.11 21.00 3.06
N THR A 200 11.30 21.91 3.59
CA THR A 200 11.24 22.31 4.99
C THR A 200 9.98 21.80 5.70
N GLU A 201 8.94 21.47 4.93
CA GLU A 201 7.71 20.89 5.44
C GLU A 201 7.04 19.98 4.41
N SER A 202 6.31 18.98 4.90
CA SER A 202 5.48 18.10 4.08
C SER A 202 3.98 18.30 4.34
N TYR A 203 3.19 18.06 3.30
CA TYR A 203 1.74 18.08 3.28
C TYR A 203 1.20 16.67 3.01
N SER A 204 0.49 16.10 3.98
CA SER A 204 -0.10 14.75 3.90
C SER A 204 -1.60 14.82 3.70
N PHE A 205 -2.08 14.25 2.60
CA PHE A 205 -3.50 14.23 2.23
C PHE A 205 -4.08 12.84 2.40
N LYS A 206 -4.99 12.68 3.37
CA LYS A 206 -5.69 11.41 3.59
C LYS A 206 -6.43 10.95 2.34
N LYS A 207 -6.13 9.72 1.90
CA LYS A 207 -6.82 8.99 0.81
C LYS A 207 -7.65 7.82 1.30
N GLY A 208 -7.34 7.30 2.48
CA GLY A 208 -8.03 6.17 3.06
C GLY A 208 -7.49 5.79 4.42
N ASP A 209 -7.76 4.55 4.79
CA ASP A 209 -7.28 3.89 5.98
C ASP A 209 -6.37 2.73 5.56
N VAL A 210 -5.33 2.46 6.33
CA VAL A 210 -4.50 1.25 6.17
C VAL A 210 -4.47 0.50 7.50
N TRP A 211 -4.64 -0.81 7.41
CA TRP A 211 -4.66 -1.71 8.55
C TRP A 211 -3.43 -2.60 8.49
N LEU A 212 -2.60 -2.56 9.53
CA LEU A 212 -1.41 -3.39 9.63
C LEU A 212 -1.74 -4.61 10.48
N GLY A 213 -1.82 -5.78 9.87
CA GLY A 213 -2.22 -7.03 10.54
C GLY A 213 -1.04 -7.95 10.80
N GLU A 214 -0.91 -8.43 12.03
CA GLU A 214 0.06 -9.46 12.43
C GLU A 214 -0.60 -10.56 13.28
N LYS A 215 0.07 -11.72 13.40
CA LYS A 215 -0.33 -12.90 14.18
C LYS A 215 0.85 -13.39 15.01
#